data_AF-A0A8B6E250-F1
#
_entry.id   AF-A0A8B6E250-F1
#
_cell.length_a   1.000
_cell.length_b   1.000
_cell.length_c   1.000
_cell.angle_alpha   90.00
_cell.angle_beta   90.00
_cell.angle_gamma   90.00
#
_symmetry.space_group_name_H-M   'P 1'
#
loop_
_entity.id
_entity.type
_entity.pdbx_description
1 polymer ?
#
loop_
_entity_poly.entity_id
_entity_poly.type
_entity_poly.pdbx_seq_one_letter_code
_entity_poly.pdbx_strand_id
1 'polypeptide(L)'
;QWDFGTTDQNFRNIPPYKDTRGNRIIWFKQCLEQLKELNVKTVGLPDHIGCGLGGGDWTAYFQIIENFAKANDINFILVRQSFLQKWI
;
A
#
# COMPACT_ATOMS: atom_id res chain seq x y z
N GLN A 1 8.69 -8.51 -12.11
CA GLN A 1 7.44 -9.27 -12.27
C GLN A 1 6.33 -8.27 -12.55
N TRP A 2 5.93 -8.11 -13.82
CA TRP A 2 5.24 -6.90 -14.34
C TRP A 2 3.84 -7.15 -14.92
N ASP A 3 3.16 -8.21 -14.50
CA ASP A 3 1.76 -8.43 -14.87
C ASP A 3 0.92 -8.43 -13.59
N PHE A 4 0.24 -7.30 -13.35
CA PHE A 4 -0.49 -7.00 -12.12
C PHE A 4 -1.91 -7.56 -12.10
N GLY A 5 -2.42 -8.12 -13.20
CA GLY A 5 -3.78 -8.66 -13.28
C GLY A 5 -4.87 -7.60 -13.07
N THR A 6 -5.99 -7.72 -13.78
CA THR A 6 -7.16 -6.86 -13.53
C THR A 6 -7.90 -7.36 -12.30
N THR A 7 -8.19 -6.44 -11.39
CA THR A 7 -8.26 -6.68 -9.95
C THR A 7 -9.55 -7.20 -9.37
N ASP A 8 -10.50 -7.58 -10.22
CA ASP A 8 -11.76 -8.16 -9.78
C ASP A 8 -12.08 -9.53 -10.40
N GLN A 9 -11.32 -9.99 -11.40
CA GLN A 9 -11.63 -11.24 -12.12
C GLN A 9 -10.47 -12.26 -12.14
N ASN A 10 -9.25 -11.86 -11.82
CA ASN A 10 -8.06 -12.71 -11.88
C ASN A 10 -7.18 -12.56 -10.64
N PHE A 11 -7.67 -13.01 -9.48
CA PHE A 11 -6.82 -13.12 -8.29
C PHE A 11 -5.67 -14.08 -8.59
N ARG A 12 -4.42 -13.61 -8.46
CA ARG A 12 -3.27 -14.50 -8.58
C ARG A 12 -3.29 -15.44 -7.38
N ASN A 13 -3.66 -16.68 -7.61
CA ASN A 13 -3.60 -17.73 -6.62
C ASN A 13 -2.24 -18.41 -6.76
N ILE A 14 -1.30 -18.06 -5.88
CA ILE A 14 0.00 -18.72 -5.78
C ILE A 14 -0.03 -19.48 -4.48
N PRO A 15 -0.44 -20.77 -4.45
CA PRO A 15 -0.53 -21.52 -3.22
C PRO A 15 0.75 -21.39 -2.38
N PRO A 16 0.65 -21.07 -1.07
CA PRO A 16 -0.56 -20.98 -0.25
C PRO A 16 -1.27 -19.61 -0.26
N TYR A 17 -0.74 -18.62 -0.96
CA TYR A 17 -1.21 -17.23 -0.94
C TYR A 17 -2.35 -16.98 -1.93
N LYS A 18 -3.45 -16.44 -1.39
CA LYS A 18 -4.59 -15.96 -2.16
C LYS A 18 -4.61 -14.45 -2.14
N ASP A 19 -4.50 -13.83 -3.30
CA ASP A 19 -4.49 -12.38 -3.41
C ASP A 19 -5.89 -11.79 -3.28
N THR A 20 -6.41 -11.70 -2.05
CA THR A 20 -7.72 -11.10 -1.76
C THR A 20 -7.56 -9.70 -1.18
N ARG A 21 -8.61 -8.87 -1.24
CA ARG A 21 -8.62 -7.54 -0.60
C ARG A 21 -8.25 -7.63 0.89
N GLY A 22 -8.79 -8.61 1.62
CA GLY A 22 -8.48 -8.82 3.03
C GLY A 22 -7.01 -9.17 3.27
N ASN A 23 -6.45 -10.06 2.45
CA ASN A 23 -5.05 -10.43 2.57
C ASN A 23 -4.10 -9.28 2.22
N ARG A 24 -4.42 -8.46 1.21
CA ARG A 24 -3.65 -7.23 0.90
C ARG A 24 -3.57 -6.28 2.08
N ILE A 25 -4.65 -6.12 2.86
CA ILE A 25 -4.66 -5.31 4.08
C ILE A 25 -3.77 -5.92 5.17
N ILE A 26 -3.84 -7.25 5.36
CA ILE A 26 -2.99 -7.96 6.32
C ILE A 26 -1.51 -7.78 5.96
N TRP A 27 -1.16 -8.01 4.70
CA TRP A 27 0.21 -7.86 4.21
C TRP A 27 0.69 -6.42 4.31
N PHE A 28 -0.16 -5.44 4.00
CA PHE A 28 0.20 -4.03 4.15
C PHE A 28 0.56 -3.69 5.61
N LYS A 29 -0.21 -4.17 6.60
CA LYS A 29 0.14 -4.01 8.02
C LYS A 29 1.46 -4.69 8.37
N GLN A 30 1.69 -5.90 7.87
CA GLN A 30 2.96 -6.61 8.08
C GLN A 30 4.16 -5.84 7.50
N CYS A 31 4.01 -5.22 6.34
CA CYS A 31 5.05 -4.36 5.76
C CYS A 31 5.34 -3.14 6.64
N LEU A 32 4.33 -2.54 7.27
CA LEU A 32 4.54 -1.44 8.22
C LEU A 32 5.29 -1.92 9.47
N GLU A 33 4.95 -3.09 10.02
CA GLU A 33 5.70 -3.66 11.15
C GLU A 33 7.16 -3.93 10.80
N GLN A 34 7.44 -4.45 9.60
CA GLN A 34 8.83 -4.63 9.13
C GLN A 34 9.55 -3.28 8.95
N LEU A 35 8.83 -2.24 8.51
CA LEU A 35 9.39 -0.91 8.39
C LEU A 35 9.83 -0.34 9.75
N LYS A 36 9.10 -0.65 10.83
CA LYS A 36 9.49 -0.25 12.19
C LYS A 36 10.88 -0.77 12.57
N GLU A 37 11.21 -1.98 12.16
CA GLU A 37 12.51 -2.62 12.46
C GLU A 37 13.69 -1.87 11.82
N LEU A 38 13.43 -1.07 10.78
CA LEU A 38 14.44 -0.24 10.11
C LEU A 38 14.78 1.05 10.88
N ASN A 39 14.09 1.35 11.98
CA ASN A 39 14.30 2.54 12.82
C ASN A 39 14.31 3.87 12.04
N VAL A 40 13.45 3.98 11.02
CA VAL A 40 13.30 5.18 10.21
C VAL A 40 12.38 6.19 10.89
N LYS A 41 12.70 7.49 10.77
CA LYS A 41 11.86 8.58 11.31
C LYS A 41 10.92 9.20 10.30
N THR A 42 11.17 9.01 9.02
CA THR A 42 10.34 9.57 7.96
C THR A 42 10.23 8.60 6.79
N VAL A 43 9.03 8.45 6.27
CA VAL A 43 8.71 7.54 5.16
C VAL A 43 7.87 8.28 4.13
N GLY A 44 8.32 8.26 2.88
CA GLY A 44 7.52 8.70 1.74
C GLY A 44 6.70 7.55 1.17
N LEU A 45 5.39 7.76 0.98
CA LEU A 45 4.52 6.83 0.26
C LEU A 45 3.74 7.56 -0.84
N PRO A 46 3.37 6.89 -1.93
CA PRO A 46 2.40 7.43 -2.87
C PRO A 46 1.07 7.73 -2.16
N ASP A 47 0.48 8.89 -2.47
CA ASP A 47 -0.92 9.18 -2.18
C ASP A 47 -1.80 8.10 -2.83
N HIS A 48 -2.80 7.60 -2.09
CA HIS A 48 -3.70 6.52 -2.55
C HIS A 48 -3.02 5.18 -2.87
N ILE A 49 -1.94 4.82 -2.16
CA ILE A 49 -1.30 3.50 -2.27
C ILE A 49 -2.34 2.38 -2.13
N GLY A 50 -2.29 1.39 -3.01
CA GLY A 50 -3.21 0.24 -3.01
C GLY A 50 -4.59 0.48 -3.62
N CYS A 51 -4.97 1.72 -3.97
CA CYS A 51 -6.34 2.06 -4.34
C CYS A 51 -6.63 2.09 -5.86
N GLY A 52 -5.60 2.30 -6.68
CA GLY A 52 -5.73 2.33 -8.16
C GLY A 52 -6.00 0.95 -8.74
N LEU A 53 -5.04 0.38 -9.46
CA LEU A 53 -5.18 -1.00 -9.94
C LEU A 53 -5.47 -1.95 -8.77
N GLY A 54 -4.87 -1.76 -7.59
CA GLY A 54 -5.09 -2.62 -6.43
C GLY A 54 -6.54 -2.69 -5.87
N GLY A 55 -7.47 -1.83 -6.30
CA GLY A 55 -8.88 -1.88 -5.89
C GLY A 55 -9.11 -1.74 -4.38
N GLY A 56 -8.15 -1.16 -3.67
CA GLY A 56 -8.22 -0.87 -2.24
C GLY A 56 -9.08 0.34 -1.92
N ASP A 57 -9.53 0.43 -0.66
CA ASP A 57 -10.25 1.58 -0.14
C ASP A 57 -9.26 2.50 0.58
N TRP A 58 -9.06 3.70 0.03
CA TRP A 58 -8.10 4.65 0.57
C TRP A 58 -8.39 5.02 2.03
N THR A 59 -9.66 5.10 2.41
CA THR A 59 -10.05 5.41 3.79
C THR A 59 -9.46 4.39 4.76
N ALA A 60 -9.56 3.11 4.43
CA ALA A 60 -9.00 2.02 5.23
C ALA A 60 -7.46 2.07 5.28
N TYR A 61 -6.79 2.27 4.13
CA TYR A 61 -5.32 2.35 4.08
C TYR A 61 -4.80 3.57 4.87
N PHE A 62 -5.44 4.72 4.70
CA PHE A 62 -5.07 5.96 5.38
C PHE A 62 -5.21 5.81 6.90
N GLN A 63 -6.31 5.23 7.40
CA GLN A 63 -6.48 4.95 8.83
C GLN A 63 -5.40 4.02 9.37
N ILE A 64 -4.99 3.01 8.61
CA ILE A 64 -3.90 2.10 9.01
C ILE A 64 -2.58 2.87 9.12
N ILE A 65 -2.25 3.70 8.13
CA ILE A 65 -1.03 4.52 8.12
C ILE A 65 -1.03 5.50 9.30
N GLU A 66 -2.15 6.21 9.50
CA GLU A 66 -2.27 7.22 10.56
C GLU A 66 -2.12 6.60 11.96
N ASN A 67 -2.80 5.48 12.21
CA ASN A 67 -2.70 4.77 13.49
C ASN A 67 -1.27 4.25 13.73
N PHE A 68 -0.65 3.69 12.69
CA PHE A 68 0.72 3.20 12.77
C PHE A 68 1.74 4.32 13.02
N ALA A 69 1.57 5.47 12.35
CA ALA A 69 2.41 6.66 12.53
C ALA A 69 2.35 7.18 13.98
N LYS A 70 1.13 7.33 14.53
CA LYS A 70 0.90 7.79 15.90
C LYS A 70 1.49 6.83 16.94
N ALA A 71 1.34 5.52 16.73
CA ALA A 71 1.81 4.51 17.68
C ALA A 71 3.33 4.37 17.73
N ASN A 72 4.04 4.75 16.66
CA ASN A 72 5.48 4.50 16.53
C ASN A 72 6.33 5.77 16.38
N ASP A 73 5.74 6.97 16.45
CA ASP A 73 6.45 8.25 16.25
C ASP A 73 7.22 8.29 14.90
N ILE A 74 6.52 7.92 13.82
CA ILE A 74 7.04 7.92 12.45
C ILE A 74 6.27 8.94 11.62
N ASN A 75 6.99 9.83 10.92
CA ASN A 75 6.40 10.81 10.03
C ASN A 75 6.16 10.21 8.63
N PHE A 76 4.91 10.16 8.17
CA PHE A 76 4.58 9.73 6.81
C PHE A 76 4.31 10.94 5.92
N ILE A 77 5.03 11.01 4.79
CA ILE A 77 4.82 12.01 3.75
C ILE A 77 4.12 11.33 2.58
N LEU A 78 2.87 11.74 2.33
CA LEU A 78 2.08 11.23 1.22
C LEU A 78 2.33 12.09 -0.02
N VAL A 79 2.94 11.49 -1.03
CA VAL A 79 3.35 12.17 -2.25
C VAL A 79 2.35 11.88 -3.35
N ARG A 80 1.64 12.91 -3.80
CA ARG A 80 0.79 12.81 -4.99
C ARG A 80 1.65 12.88 -6.23
N GLN A 81 1.56 11.88 -7.11
CA GLN A 81 2.05 12.04 -8.48
C GLN A 81 1.15 13.05 -9.20
N SER A 82 1.64 14.27 -9.40
CA SER A 82 1.07 15.16 -10.41
C SER A 82 1.47 14.61 -11.78
N PHE A 83 0.47 14.24 -12.58
CA PHE A 83 0.65 13.83 -13.97
C PHE A 83 1.21 15.00 -14.78
N LEU A 84 2.53 15.09 -14.88
CA LEU A 84 3.24 15.89 -15.89
C LEU A 84 4.25 14.99 -16.59
N GLN A 85 3.75 14.15 -17.49
CA GLN A 85 4.36 13.86 -18.79
C GLN A 85 3.44 12.90 -19.56
N LYS A 86 2.65 13.46 -20.48
CA LYS A 86 2.23 12.72 -21.67
C LYS A 86 3.50 12.47 -22.47
N TRP A 87 3.89 11.21 -22.65
CA TRP A 87 4.82 10.84 -23.70
C TRP A 87 4.02 10.84 -25.01
N ILE A 88 4.47 11.69 -25.95
CA ILE A 88 4.05 11.75 -27.35
C ILE A 88 4.45 10.44 -28.02
#